data_AF-A0A969T949-F1
#
_entry.id   AF-A0A969T949-F1
#
_cell.length_a   1.000
_cell.length_b   1.000
_cell.length_c   1.000
_cell.angle_alpha   90.00
_cell.angle_beta   90.00
_cell.angle_gamma   90.00
#
_symmetry.space_group_name_H-M   'P 1'
#
loop_
_entity.id
_entity.type
_entity.pdbx_description
1 polymer ?
#
loop_
_entity_poly.entity_id
_entity_poly.type
_entity_poly.pdbx_seq_one_letter_code
_entity_poly.pdbx_strand_id
1 'polypeptide(L)'
;MKRNNDFKIYEETEKNMPKDSSRMLNAGANKVFYIMAKKEFTGKAMNKLLGILSSDTAIICESGGLSDYFKTGLHLHLTAVDSESVKPVRVCDALVSFNGYSFDLNIENIEFKIIHGN
;
A
#
# COMPACT_ATOMS: atom_id res chain seq x y z
N MET A 1 11.03 29.57 -1.17
CA MET A 1 10.55 28.20 -1.44
C MET A 1 11.69 27.20 -1.17
N LYS A 2 11.75 26.56 0.00
CA LYS A 2 12.75 25.50 0.26
C LYS A 2 12.26 24.20 -0.39
N ARG A 3 12.80 23.88 -1.57
CA ARG A 3 12.67 22.55 -2.18
C ARG A 3 13.44 21.58 -1.30
N ASN A 4 12.76 20.66 -0.63
CA ASN A 4 13.43 19.46 -0.13
C ASN A 4 13.16 18.34 -1.14
N ASN A 5 14.18 17.98 -1.91
CA ASN A 5 14.12 16.99 -3.00
C ASN A 5 14.01 15.52 -2.50
N ASP A 6 13.63 15.32 -1.25
CA ASP A 6 13.78 14.01 -0.59
C ASP A 6 12.56 13.10 -0.76
N PHE A 7 11.38 13.69 -0.89
CA PHE A 7 10.17 12.97 -1.27
C PHE A 7 9.12 13.88 -1.92
N LYS A 8 8.20 13.25 -2.65
CA LYS A 8 7.06 13.86 -3.32
C LYS A 8 5.84 12.96 -3.08
N ILE A 9 4.68 13.58 -2.89
CA ILE A 9 3.40 12.90 -2.71
C ILE A 9 2.46 13.48 -3.76
N TYR A 10 1.85 12.61 -4.56
CA TYR A 10 0.90 12.97 -5.60
C TYR A 10 -0.45 12.33 -5.29
N GLU A 11 -1.53 13.06 -5.49
CA GLU A 11 -2.88 12.49 -5.53
C GLU A 11 -3.18 12.05 -6.97
N GLU A 12 -3.56 10.79 -7.14
CA GLU A 12 -4.08 10.32 -8.41
C GLU A 12 -5.53 10.79 -8.55
N THR A 13 -5.83 11.44 -9.67
CA THR A 13 -7.18 11.89 -10.02
C THR A 13 -7.63 11.32 -11.36
N GLU A 14 -6.70 10.74 -12.14
CA GLU A 14 -6.98 10.21 -13.47
C GLU A 14 -7.33 8.71 -13.41
N LYS A 15 -8.56 8.41 -13.80
CA LYS A 15 -9.04 7.04 -14.00
C LYS A 15 -8.63 6.51 -15.37
N ASN A 16 -8.59 5.19 -15.52
CA ASN A 16 -8.34 4.49 -16.80
C ASN A 16 -6.94 4.68 -17.42
N MET A 17 -5.94 4.98 -16.60
CA MET A 17 -4.54 4.98 -17.02
C MET A 17 -3.90 3.61 -16.75
N PRO A 18 -2.85 3.21 -17.49
CA PRO A 18 -2.16 1.94 -17.27
C PRO A 18 -1.38 1.86 -15.94
N LYS A 19 -1.36 2.94 -15.15
CA LYS A 19 -0.67 3.05 -13.85
C LYS A 19 -1.38 2.25 -12.76
N ASP A 20 -0.60 1.70 -11.82
CA ASP A 20 -1.14 0.95 -10.67
C ASP A 20 -2.08 1.80 -9.81
N SER A 21 -1.72 3.06 -9.59
CA SER A 21 -2.55 4.04 -8.87
C SER A 21 -3.93 4.25 -9.51
N SER A 22 -4.01 4.20 -10.84
CA SER A 22 -5.28 4.32 -11.55
C SER A 22 -6.16 3.07 -11.39
N ARG A 23 -5.54 1.88 -11.33
CA ARG A 23 -6.27 0.64 -11.02
C ARG A 23 -6.87 0.65 -9.61
N MET A 24 -6.17 1.21 -8.63
CA MET A 24 -6.71 1.39 -7.27
C MET A 24 -7.94 2.31 -7.25
N LEU A 25 -7.91 3.42 -8.00
CA LEU A 25 -9.09 4.30 -8.14
C LEU A 25 -10.25 3.59 -8.83
N ASN A 26 -9.97 2.83 -9.89
CA ASN A 26 -10.98 2.08 -10.63
C ASN A 26 -11.61 0.96 -9.77
N ALA A 27 -10.85 0.40 -8.81
CA ALA A 27 -11.34 -0.57 -7.84
C ALA A 27 -12.23 0.04 -6.74
N GLY A 28 -12.43 1.37 -6.73
CA GLY A 28 -13.33 2.05 -5.80
C GLY A 28 -12.66 2.74 -4.62
N ALA A 29 -11.33 2.87 -4.61
CA ALA A 29 -10.65 3.68 -3.60
C ALA A 29 -11.15 5.13 -3.63
N ASN A 30 -11.49 5.69 -2.47
CA ASN A 30 -12.00 7.07 -2.35
C ASN A 30 -10.93 8.12 -2.71
N LYS A 31 -9.67 7.85 -2.34
CA LYS A 31 -8.49 8.63 -2.73
C LYS A 31 -7.31 7.69 -2.92
N VAL A 32 -6.42 8.03 -3.85
CA VAL A 32 -5.19 7.29 -4.09
C VAL A 32 -4.01 8.24 -4.11
N PHE A 33 -2.96 7.88 -3.39
CA PHE A 33 -1.74 8.68 -3.30
C PHE A 33 -0.54 7.87 -3.77
N TYR A 34 0.36 8.52 -4.51
CA TYR A 34 1.63 7.97 -4.93
C TYR A 34 2.78 8.70 -4.26
N ILE A 35 3.60 7.97 -3.52
CA ILE A 35 4.77 8.50 -2.81
C ILE A 35 6.03 8.13 -3.60
N MET A 36 6.78 9.14 -4.04
CA MET A 36 8.15 8.98 -4.52
C MET A 36 9.11 9.53 -3.47
N ALA A 37 9.89 8.67 -2.84
CA ALA A 37 10.85 9.06 -1.81
C ALA A 37 12.16 8.30 -1.98
N LYS A 38 13.27 8.90 -1.53
CA LYS A 38 14.46 8.11 -1.24
C LYS A 38 14.18 7.21 -0.03
N LYS A 39 14.83 6.05 0.05
CA LYS A 39 14.56 5.00 1.04
C LYS A 39 14.55 5.54 2.48
N GLU A 40 15.54 6.33 2.84
CA GLU A 40 15.71 6.92 4.16
C GLU A 40 14.64 7.96 4.53
N PHE A 41 13.86 8.44 3.54
CA PHE A 41 12.77 9.39 3.73
C PHE A 41 11.37 8.77 3.56
N THR A 42 11.26 7.49 3.21
CA THR A 42 9.97 6.79 3.04
C THR A 42 9.09 6.91 4.28
N GLY A 43 9.63 6.63 5.47
CA GLY A 43 8.89 6.76 6.73
C GLY A 43 8.39 8.20 6.99
N LYS A 44 9.23 9.20 6.68
CA LYS A 44 8.86 10.62 6.82
C LYS A 44 7.76 11.03 5.84
N ALA A 45 7.83 10.55 4.59
CA ALA A 45 6.82 10.82 3.57
C ALA A 45 5.47 10.21 3.96
N MET A 46 5.46 8.96 4.43
CA MET A 46 4.25 8.29 4.90
C MET A 46 3.64 8.99 6.12
N ASN A 47 4.45 9.38 7.11
CA ASN A 47 3.96 10.16 8.26
C ASN A 47 3.32 11.49 7.83
N LYS A 48 3.89 12.15 6.81
CA LYS A 48 3.31 13.38 6.26
C LYS A 48 1.95 13.13 5.61
N LEU A 49 1.78 12.00 4.90
CA LEU A 49 0.50 11.60 4.32
C LEU A 49 -0.52 11.24 5.41
N LEU A 50 -0.12 10.45 6.41
CA LEU A 50 -0.98 10.07 7.54
C LEU A 50 -1.52 11.29 8.30
N GLY A 51 -0.74 12.36 8.44
CA GLY A 51 -1.21 13.61 9.06
C GLY A 51 -2.25 14.39 8.23
N ILE A 52 -2.53 13.97 6.99
CA ILE A 52 -3.55 14.55 6.10
C ILE A 52 -4.78 13.63 6.03
N LEU A 53 -4.59 12.32 6.21
CA LEU A 53 -5.66 11.34 6.21
C LEU A 53 -6.38 11.32 7.57
N SER A 54 -7.67 11.02 7.56
CA SER A 54 -8.43 10.85 8.79
C SER A 54 -8.14 9.50 9.43
N SER A 55 -8.18 9.45 10.77
CA SER A 55 -7.88 8.23 11.54
C SER A 55 -8.92 7.11 11.38
N ASP A 56 -10.09 7.42 10.83
CA ASP A 56 -11.17 6.49 10.52
C ASP A 56 -11.10 5.94 9.08
N THR A 57 -10.07 6.29 8.31
CA THR A 57 -9.89 5.79 6.93
C THR A 57 -9.08 4.50 6.92
N ALA A 58 -9.62 3.46 6.26
CA ALA A 58 -8.86 2.27 5.91
C ALA A 58 -7.81 2.58 4.82
N ILE A 59 -6.58 2.14 5.03
CA ILE A 59 -5.47 2.36 4.10
C ILE A 59 -5.00 1.02 3.54
N ILE A 60 -5.00 0.91 2.21
CA ILE A 60 -4.39 -0.19 1.47
C ILE A 60 -3.22 0.39 0.68
N CYS A 61 -2.06 -0.25 0.75
CA CYS A 61 -0.90 0.19 -0.02
C CYS A 61 -0.11 -1.01 -0.56
N GLU A 62 0.40 -0.85 -1.78
CA GLU A 62 1.43 -1.74 -2.31
C GLU A 62 2.80 -1.11 -1.99
N SER A 63 3.48 -1.65 -0.98
CA SER A 63 4.83 -1.19 -0.63
C SER A 63 5.59 -2.25 0.16
N GLY A 64 6.48 -2.97 -0.53
CA GLY A 64 7.26 -4.06 0.08
C GLY A 64 8.24 -3.63 1.17
N GLY A 65 8.49 -2.32 1.36
CA GLY A 65 9.41 -1.79 2.36
C GLY A 65 8.74 -0.98 3.48
N LEU A 66 7.43 -0.74 3.42
CA LEU A 66 6.77 0.14 4.39
C LEU A 66 6.60 -0.52 5.76
N SER A 67 6.51 -1.86 5.79
CA SER A 67 6.49 -2.67 7.01
C SER A 67 7.72 -2.45 7.90
N ASP A 68 8.83 -1.97 7.35
CA ASP A 68 10.06 -1.68 8.11
C ASP A 68 9.91 -0.40 8.97
N TYR A 69 8.92 0.44 8.64
CA TYR A 69 8.70 1.75 9.29
C TYR A 69 7.39 1.81 10.07
N PHE A 70 6.41 0.97 9.75
CA PHE A 70 5.08 1.00 10.33
C PHE A 70 4.58 -0.40 10.69
N LYS A 71 3.88 -0.49 11.82
CA LYS A 71 3.11 -1.69 12.15
C LYS A 71 1.86 -1.71 11.27
N THR A 72 1.77 -2.70 10.40
CA THR A 72 0.60 -2.98 9.56
C THR A 72 -0.49 -3.70 10.37
N GLY A 73 -1.76 -3.45 10.05
CA GLY A 73 -2.86 -4.27 10.54
C GLY A 73 -2.95 -5.63 9.85
N LEU A 74 -2.55 -5.69 8.57
CA LEU A 74 -2.42 -6.90 7.77
C LEU A 74 -1.30 -6.70 6.74
N HIS A 75 -0.33 -7.59 6.69
CA HIS A 75 0.79 -7.60 5.75
C HIS A 75 0.70 -8.84 4.88
N LEU A 76 0.47 -8.64 3.58
CA LEU A 76 0.36 -9.72 2.60
C LEU A 76 1.57 -9.70 1.66
N HIS A 77 2.12 -10.88 1.39
CA HIS A 77 3.14 -11.06 0.35
C HIS A 77 2.52 -11.74 -0.87
N LEU A 78 2.52 -11.04 -2.00
CA LEU A 78 1.94 -11.52 -3.26
C LEU A 78 3.00 -12.25 -4.09
N THR A 79 2.70 -13.46 -4.55
CA THR A 79 3.59 -14.26 -5.39
C THR A 79 2.85 -14.74 -6.64
N ALA A 80 3.45 -14.59 -7.82
CA ALA A 80 2.84 -15.14 -9.03
C ALA A 80 3.05 -16.65 -9.07
N VAL A 81 2.02 -17.41 -9.48
CA VAL A 81 2.07 -18.90 -9.49
C VAL A 81 3.27 -19.43 -10.29
N ASP A 82 3.67 -18.74 -11.35
CA ASP A 82 4.78 -19.13 -12.23
C ASP A 82 6.09 -18.37 -11.95
N SER A 83 6.23 -17.71 -10.79
CA SER A 83 7.46 -16.96 -10.51
C SER A 83 8.62 -17.90 -10.18
N GLU A 84 9.56 -18.06 -11.10
CA GLU A 84 10.82 -18.79 -10.86
C GLU A 84 11.75 -18.09 -9.85
N SER A 85 11.50 -16.80 -9.58
CA SER A 85 12.30 -16.01 -8.66
C SER A 85 11.87 -16.21 -7.20
N VAL A 86 12.64 -16.98 -6.43
CA VAL A 86 12.51 -17.06 -4.97
C VAL A 86 13.10 -15.78 -4.35
N LYS A 87 12.32 -14.70 -4.34
CA LYS A 87 12.66 -13.56 -3.49
C LYS A 87 12.48 -13.99 -2.02
N PRO A 88 13.41 -13.64 -1.11
CA PRO A 88 13.23 -13.96 0.30
C PRO A 88 11.94 -13.30 0.79
N VAL A 89 11.02 -14.15 1.26
CA VAL A 89 9.74 -13.72 1.83
C VAL A 89 10.04 -12.94 3.10
N ARG A 90 9.63 -11.67 3.13
CA ARG A 90 9.64 -10.88 4.37
C ARG A 90 8.59 -11.44 5.32
N VAL A 91 8.82 -11.29 6.62
CA VAL A 91 7.81 -11.65 7.63
C VAL A 91 6.51 -10.92 7.31
N CYS A 92 5.46 -11.70 7.08
CA CYS A 92 4.13 -11.26 6.69
C CYS A 92 3.08 -12.17 7.33
N ASP A 93 1.83 -11.71 7.35
CA ASP A 93 0.72 -12.45 7.95
C ASP A 93 0.22 -13.57 7.04
N ALA A 94 0.31 -13.39 5.71
CA ALA A 94 -0.03 -14.40 4.74
C ALA A 94 0.74 -14.25 3.41
N LEU A 95 0.99 -15.40 2.77
CA LEU A 95 1.38 -15.50 1.38
C LEU A 95 0.13 -15.63 0.52
N VAL A 96 0.07 -14.88 -0.58
CA VAL A 96 -1.05 -14.89 -1.51
C VAL A 96 -0.52 -15.16 -2.92
N SER A 97 -0.89 -16.29 -3.49
CA SER A 97 -0.60 -16.67 -4.86
C SER A 97 -1.59 -16.03 -5.82
N PHE A 98 -1.13 -15.55 -6.97
CA PHE A 98 -2.01 -14.99 -8.01
C PHE A 98 -1.55 -15.35 -9.43
N ASN A 99 -2.48 -15.35 -10.39
CA ASN A 99 -2.21 -15.61 -11.82
C ASN A 99 -2.64 -14.47 -12.74
N GLY A 100 -2.99 -13.31 -12.16
CA GLY A 100 -3.48 -12.13 -12.89
C GLY A 100 -5.00 -12.11 -13.10
N TYR A 101 -5.69 -13.24 -12.93
CA TYR A 101 -7.15 -13.36 -13.01
C TYR A 101 -7.79 -13.69 -11.66
N SER A 102 -7.09 -14.46 -10.84
CA SER A 102 -7.52 -14.91 -9.52
C SER A 102 -6.36 -14.88 -8.54
N PHE A 103 -6.70 -14.91 -7.25
CA PHE A 103 -5.77 -15.03 -6.14
C PHE A 103 -6.35 -15.97 -5.06
N ASP A 104 -5.48 -16.60 -4.27
CA ASP A 104 -5.84 -17.60 -3.24
C ASP A 104 -6.10 -16.98 -1.84
N LEU A 105 -6.70 -15.80 -1.80
CA LEU A 105 -7.11 -15.10 -0.57
C LEU A 105 -8.63 -14.97 -0.54
N ASN A 106 -9.26 -15.45 0.53
CA ASN A 106 -10.67 -15.17 0.76
C ASN A 106 -10.83 -13.76 1.35
N ILE A 107 -11.17 -12.79 0.50
CA ILE A 107 -11.28 -11.38 0.89
C ILE A 107 -12.41 -11.12 1.90
N GLU A 108 -13.45 -11.97 1.90
CA GLU A 108 -14.59 -11.87 2.83
C GLU A 108 -14.18 -12.11 4.29
N ASN A 109 -12.99 -12.68 4.52
CA ASN A 109 -12.45 -12.88 5.87
C ASN A 109 -11.68 -11.66 6.39
N ILE A 110 -11.61 -10.56 5.63
CA ILE A 110 -10.89 -9.34 6.03
C ILE A 110 -11.87 -8.32 6.60
N GLU A 111 -11.70 -8.00 7.88
CA GLU A 111 -12.51 -7.00 8.57
C GLU A 111 -11.67 -5.80 9.00
N PHE A 112 -12.18 -4.59 8.74
CA PHE A 112 -11.62 -3.36 9.31
C PHE A 112 -12.30 -3.04 10.64
N LYS A 113 -11.49 -2.79 11.67
CA LYS A 113 -11.98 -2.38 12.98
C LYS A 113 -11.44 -1.00 13.31
N ILE A 114 -12.33 -0.06 13.59
CA ILE A 114 -11.94 1.25 14.13
C ILE A 114 -11.61 1.03 15.61
N ILE A 115 -10.32 1.12 15.93
CA ILE A 115 -9.86 1.06 17.32
C ILE A 115 -10.03 2.47 17.89
N HIS A 116 -11.09 2.67 18.66
CA HIS A 116 -11.20 3.86 19.50
C HIS A 116 -10.20 3.69 20.66
N GLY A 117 -9.26 4.62 20.80
CA GLY A 117 -8.38 4.64 21.97
C GLY A 117 -9.22 4.84 23.23
N ASN A 118 -8.99 3.99 24.24
CA ASN A 118 -9.45 4.23 25.61
C ASN A 118 -8.72 5.44 26.21
#